data_AF-A0A841GUN2-F1
#
_entry.id   AF-A0A841GUN2-F1
#
_cell.length_a   1.000
_cell.length_b   1.000
_cell.length_c   1.000
_cell.angle_alpha   90.00
_cell.angle_beta   90.00
_cell.angle_gamma   90.00
#
_symmetry.space_group_name_H-M   'P 1'
#
loop_
_entity.id
_entity.type
_entity.pdbx_description
1 polymer ?
#
loop_
_entity_poly.entity_id
_entity_poly.type
_entity_poly.pdbx_seq_one_letter_code
_entity_poly.pdbx_strand_id
1 'polypeptide(L)' 'MSMVDELAQQIATRTGIPQAQAAQAAHAAVEFLDGRLPAPIGGNLKRMVEGGGAGGAGGLGDVAGKLGGLFGN' A
#
# COMPACT_ATOMS: atom_id res chain seq x y z
N MET A 1 3.17 2.77 -12.52
CA MET A 1 3.97 3.19 -11.36
C MET A 1 3.41 2.44 -10.16
N SER A 2 4.24 1.74 -9.38
CA SER A 2 3.75 0.91 -8.28
C SER A 2 3.46 1.75 -7.03
N MET A 3 2.64 1.25 -6.10
CA MET A 3 2.40 1.91 -4.81
C MET A 3 3.70 2.14 -4.03
N VAL A 4 4.65 1.21 -4.13
CA VAL A 4 5.95 1.32 -3.46
C VAL A 4 6.77 2.47 -4.03
N ASP A 5 6.71 2.70 -5.35
CA ASP A 5 7.38 3.83 -5.99
C ASP A 5 6.82 5.18 -5.50
N GLU A 6 5.50 5.29 -5.39
CA GLU A 6 4.85 6.50 -4.86
C GLU A 6 5.23 6.76 -3.40
N LEU A 7 5.27 5.69 -2.59
CA LEU A 7 5.62 5.77 -1.17
C LEU A 7 7.12 6.12 -1.00
N ALA A 8 7.99 5.54 -1.82
CA ALA A 8 9.41 5.87 -1.87
C ALA A 8 9.62 7.35 -2.25
N GLN A 9 8.90 7.86 -3.25
CA GLN A 9 9.00 9.26 -3.66
C GLN A 9 8.56 10.21 -2.53
N GLN A 10 7.49 9.88 -1.81
CA GLN A 10 7.05 10.66 -0.65
C GLN A 10 8.07 10.63 0.49
N ILE A 11 8.66 9.47 0.78
CA ILE A 11 9.71 9.34 1.80
C ILE A 11 10.93 10.18 1.40
N ALA A 12 11.43 10.02 0.18
CA ALA A 12 12.58 10.78 -0.33
C ALA A 12 12.33 12.29 -0.23
N THR A 13 11.14 12.74 -0.64
CA THR A 13 10.76 14.17 -0.61
C THR A 13 10.70 14.72 0.82
N ARG A 14 10.19 13.95 1.77
CA ARG A 14 9.99 14.41 3.16
C ARG A 14 11.24 14.27 4.04
N THR A 15 12.13 13.35 3.72
CA THR A 15 13.30 13.03 4.54
C THR A 15 14.62 13.47 3.92
N GLY A 16 14.64 13.77 2.62
CA GLY A 16 15.84 14.14 1.88
C GLY A 16 16.79 12.98 1.58
N ILE A 17 16.37 11.73 1.82
CA ILE A 17 17.20 10.55 1.52
C ILE A 17 17.15 10.18 0.02
N PRO A 18 18.19 9.51 -0.51
CA PRO A 18 18.21 9.05 -1.89
C PRO A 18 17.05 8.09 -2.21
N GLN A 19 16.52 8.15 -3.45
CA GLN A 19 15.39 7.34 -3.89
C GLN A 19 15.59 5.83 -3.67
N ALA A 20 16.79 5.32 -3.89
CA ALA A 20 17.11 3.91 -3.64
C ALA A 20 16.94 3.52 -2.16
N GLN A 21 17.34 4.40 -1.25
CA GLN A 21 17.20 4.20 0.19
C GLN A 21 15.74 4.39 0.64
N ALA A 22 15.01 5.31 0.00
CA ALA A 22 13.59 5.50 0.23
C ALA A 22 12.74 4.31 -0.21
N ALA A 23 13.10 3.65 -1.31
CA ALA A 23 12.45 2.42 -1.76
C ALA A 23 12.64 1.27 -0.76
N GLN A 24 13.85 1.12 -0.21
CA GLN A 24 14.11 0.14 0.85
C GLN A 24 13.30 0.43 2.11
N ALA A 25 13.19 1.70 2.51
CA ALA A 25 12.38 2.11 3.65
C ALA A 25 10.88 1.86 3.42
N ALA A 26 10.39 2.12 2.20
CA ALA A 26 9.00 1.85 1.81
C ALA A 26 8.69 0.34 1.88
N HIS A 27 9.58 -0.51 1.37
CA HIS A 27 9.44 -1.97 1.47
C HIS A 27 9.37 -2.44 2.93
N ALA A 28 10.32 -2.00 3.77
CA ALA A 28 10.35 -2.39 5.18
C ALA A 28 9.08 -1.95 5.93
N ALA A 29 8.54 -0.77 5.61
CA ALA A 29 7.29 -0.28 6.19
C ALA A 29 6.08 -1.12 5.77
N VAL A 30 6.00 -1.50 4.49
CA VAL A 30 4.93 -2.36 3.97
C VAL A 30 4.99 -3.75 4.61
N GLU A 31 6.17 -4.37 4.71
CA GLU A 31 6.36 -5.66 5.38
C GLU A 31 5.97 -5.61 6.87
N PHE A 32 6.37 -4.53 7.55
CA PHE A 32 6.00 -4.33 8.95
C PHE A 32 4.48 -4.20 9.14
N LEU A 33 3.82 -3.45 8.26
CA LEU A 33 2.37 -3.30 8.30
C LEU A 33 1.67 -4.62 7.97
N ASP A 34 2.15 -5.37 6.98
CA ASP A 34 1.59 -6.68 6.64
C ASP A 34 1.67 -7.66 7.82
N GLY A 35 2.81 -7.69 8.52
CA GLY A 35 2.98 -8.50 9.73
C GLY A 35 2.15 -8.05 10.94
N ARG A 36 1.61 -6.83 10.93
CA ARG A 36 0.79 -6.25 12.02
C ARG A 36 -0.71 -6.25 11.72
N LEU A 37 -1.10 -6.46 10.47
CA LEU A 37 -2.49 -6.47 10.06
C LEU A 37 -3.07 -7.89 10.20
N PRO A 38 -4.08 -8.10 11.06
CA PRO A 38 -4.79 -9.37 11.11
C PRO A 38 -5.40 -9.69 9.75
N ALA A 39 -5.41 -10.97 9.35
CA ALA A 39 -6.23 -11.40 8.22
C ALA A 39 -7.70 -10.99 8.50
N PRO A 40 -8.43 -10.35 7.56
CA PRO A 40 -8.26 -10.35 6.09
C PRO A 40 -7.53 -9.13 5.49
N ILE A 41 -6.99 -8.19 6.27
CA ILE A 41 -6.51 -6.90 5.77
C ILE A 41 -5.11 -7.01 5.13
N GLY A 42 -4.19 -7.78 5.72
CA GLY A 42 -2.85 -8.02 5.16
C GLY A 42 -2.89 -8.67 3.77
N GLY A 43 -3.79 -9.65 3.57
CA GLY A 43 -4.00 -10.29 2.27
C GLY A 43 -4.56 -9.36 1.17
N ASN A 44 -5.10 -8.19 1.53
CA ASN A 44 -5.52 -7.15 0.60
C ASN A 44 -4.39 -6.15 0.33
N LEU A 45 -3.60 -5.80 1.35
CA LEU A 45 -2.41 -4.96 1.18
C LEU A 45 -1.38 -5.63 0.27
N LYS A 46 -1.07 -6.90 0.51
CA LYS A 46 -0.17 -7.69 -0.34
C LYS A 46 -0.65 -7.74 -1.78
N ARG A 47 -1.94 -7.97 -2.03
CA ARG A 47 -2.53 -7.94 -3.38
C ARG A 47 -2.50 -6.56 -4.02
N MET A 48 -2.55 -5.49 -3.23
CA MET A 48 -2.49 -4.13 -3.73
C MET A 48 -1.05 -3.70 -4.07
N VAL A 49 -0.08 -4.18 -3.30
CA VAL A 49 1.36 -3.97 -3.52
C VAL A 49 1.88 -4.81 -4.69
N GLU A 50 1.50 -6.09 -4.74
CA GLU A 50 1.89 -7.02 -5.82
C GLU A 50 1.07 -6.83 -7.10
N GLY A 51 -0.16 -6.32 -6.99
CA GLY A 51 -1.12 -6.21 -8.09
C GLY A 51 -1.03 -4.93 -8.94
N GLY A 52 -0.07 -4.05 -8.68
CA GLY A 52 0.31 -2.99 -9.61
C GLY A 52 -0.84 -2.07 -10.07
N GLY A 53 -1.40 -1.30 -9.15
CA GLY A 53 -2.12 -0.05 -9.47
C GLY A 53 -3.55 -0.20 -10.00
N ALA A 54 -4.46 0.54 -9.34
CA ALA A 54 -5.72 1.18 -9.77
C ALA A 54 -6.56 0.75 -11.01
N GLY A 55 -6.28 -0.34 -11.73
CA GLY A 55 -6.93 -0.67 -13.00
C GLY A 55 -7.51 -2.08 -13.11
N GLY A 56 -7.28 -2.96 -12.13
CA GLY A 56 -7.87 -4.30 -12.10
C GLY A 56 -9.10 -4.35 -11.20
N ALA A 57 -10.16 -5.02 -11.66
CA ALA A 57 -11.33 -5.37 -10.84
C ALA A 57 -10.85 -6.04 -9.53
N GLY A 58 -10.98 -5.34 -8.40
CA GLY A 58 -10.40 -5.71 -7.10
C GLY A 58 -9.44 -4.70 -6.48
N GLY A 59 -9.23 -3.52 -7.10
CA GLY A 59 -8.35 -2.47 -6.57
C GLY A 59 -8.90 -1.72 -5.34
N LEU A 60 -8.13 -0.73 -4.88
CA LEU A 60 -8.46 0.20 -3.78
C LEU A 60 -9.91 0.69 -3.77
N GLY A 61 -10.47 0.99 -4.93
CA GLY A 61 -11.86 1.47 -5.07
C GLY A 61 -12.89 0.43 -4.63
N ASP A 62 -12.66 -0.85 -4.92
CA ASP A 62 -13.53 -1.95 -4.49
C ASP A 62 -13.38 -2.24 -2.99
N VAL A 63 -12.16 -2.12 -2.46
CA VAL A 63 -11.91 -2.27 -1.01
C VAL A 63 -12.51 -1.08 -0.24
N ALA A 64 -12.31 0.15 -0.70
CA ALA A 64 -12.90 1.35 -0.12
C ALA A 64 -14.42 1.33 -0.23
N GLY A 65 -14.98 0.86 -1.34
CA GLY A 65 -16.43 0.66 -1.51
C GLY A 65 -17.01 -0.38 -0.56
N LYS A 66 -16.32 -1.52 -0.36
CA LYS A 66 -16.72 -2.54 0.61
C LYS A 66 -16.59 -2.07 2.05
N LEU A 67 -15.54 -1.33 2.40
CA LEU A 67 -15.38 -0.75 3.72
C LEU A 67 -16.42 0.35 3.98
N GLY A 68 -16.68 1.23 3.01
CA GLY A 68 -17.73 2.25 3.11
C GLY A 68 -19.13 1.65 3.29
N GLY A 69 -19.42 0.52 2.64
CA GLY A 69 -20.68 -0.21 2.84
C GLY A 69 -20.81 -0.92 4.20
N LEU A 70 -19.69 -1.26 4.86
CA LEU A 70 -19.68 -1.87 6.19
C LEU A 70 -19.69 -0.85 7.33
N PHE A 71 -19.14 0.34 7.11
CA PHE A 71 -19.16 1.47 8.07
C PHE A 71 -20.38 2.39 7.91
N GLY A 72 -21.18 2.19 6.86
CA GLY A 72 -22.36 3.00 6.52
C GLY A 72 -23.70 2.35 6.89
N ASN A 73 -23.74 1.52 7.93
CA ASN A 73 -24.99 1.05 8.55
C ASN A 73 -25.07 1.45 10.02
#